data_AF-A0A347ULM3-F1
#
_entry.id   AF-A0A347ULM3-F1
#
_cell.length_a   1.000
_cell.length_b   1.000
_cell.length_c   1.000
_cell.angle_alpha   90.00
_cell.angle_beta   90.00
_cell.angle_gamma   90.00
#
_symmetry.space_group_name_H-M   'P 1'
#
loop_
_entity.id
_entity.type
_entity.pdbx_description
1 polymer ?
#
loop_
_entity_poly.entity_id
_entity_poly.type
_entity_poly.pdbx_seq_one_letter_code
_entity_poly.pdbx_strand_id
1 'polypeptide(L)'
;MDSVQNGCTIRDSEEVVETEALNCVHEMDTINHYVGMYPIASGGPVEKAFSPFLFAMLIVMALAFAAPGRKTRLLVSIVGYGGIAVWMTMAMYGKDGTKLHTTNYLSGMVVSLGQDAGDTNRNLAPIVQMLQQSLDESNKAAVEDAAANKDKDALLDNLRRAYNIDNFKRPSDQQEEWNGSLMQVFKWHYGKSLARWFNEPERNDPLVATMSSVAQILYAVIIAFMALMTFAAWSVKSPFYWLLVLIPMALPVGFLAEYAGWLWWYGHSLNEMGAFTLKPFMPTVFGDGKVAQFTTHSYPARGFFLMLASSALLLLAGLIRFKQVRTAGDAAARM
;
A
#
# COMPACT_ATOMS: atom_id res chain seq x y z
N MET A 1 -22.17 14.46 -8.89
CA MET A 1 -21.16 13.49 -9.39
C MET A 1 -20.69 12.77 -8.16
N ASP A 2 -21.32 11.64 -7.87
CA ASP A 2 -21.33 11.03 -6.54
C ASP A 2 -20.31 9.89 -6.54
N SER A 3 -19.13 10.17 -5.99
CA SER A 3 -18.11 9.14 -5.79
C SER A 3 -17.37 9.38 -4.48
N VAL A 4 -17.17 8.32 -3.72
CA VAL A 4 -16.36 8.31 -2.51
C VAL A 4 -14.89 8.39 -2.93
N GLN A 5 -14.23 9.50 -2.58
CA GLN A 5 -12.78 9.66 -2.68
C GLN A 5 -12.19 9.64 -1.26
N ASN A 6 -10.91 9.28 -1.10
CA ASN A 6 -10.24 9.30 0.19
C ASN A 6 -10.38 10.70 0.83
N GLY A 7 -11.20 10.78 1.88
CA GLY A 7 -11.65 12.04 2.48
C GLY A 7 -13.07 12.38 2.01
N CYS A 8 -14.06 12.20 2.90
CA CYS A 8 -15.42 12.65 2.63
C CYS A 8 -15.32 14.17 2.57
N THR A 9 -15.70 14.73 1.43
CA THR A 9 -16.05 16.15 1.40
C THR A 9 -17.41 16.28 2.06
N ILE A 10 -17.61 17.35 2.83
CA ILE A 10 -18.93 17.64 3.42
C ILE A 10 -19.95 17.61 2.28
N ARG A 11 -20.94 16.73 2.41
CA ARG A 11 -21.99 16.61 1.41
C ARG A 11 -22.98 17.75 1.62
N ASP A 12 -23.20 18.53 0.58
CA ASP A 12 -24.32 19.46 0.54
C ASP A 12 -25.56 18.67 0.13
N SER A 13 -26.42 18.32 1.11
CA SER A 13 -27.64 17.55 0.89
C SER A 13 -28.83 18.18 1.64
N GLU A 14 -30.01 18.20 1.01
CA GLU A 14 -31.23 18.71 1.63
C GLU A 14 -31.76 17.83 2.78
N GLU A 15 -31.30 16.58 2.86
CA GLU A 15 -31.82 15.57 3.80
C GLU A 15 -30.94 15.41 5.06
N VAL A 16 -29.63 15.70 4.96
CA VAL A 16 -28.65 15.54 6.05
C VAL A 16 -27.70 16.73 6.12
N VAL A 17 -27.68 17.41 7.27
CA VAL A 17 -26.73 18.50 7.58
C VAL A 17 -25.46 17.89 8.16
N GLU A 18 -24.37 17.90 7.39
CA GLU A 18 -23.04 17.49 7.85
C GLU A 18 -22.24 18.74 8.28
N THR A 19 -21.91 18.86 9.57
CA THR A 19 -21.12 20.00 10.10
C THR A 19 -19.62 19.77 10.05
N GLU A 20 -19.17 18.52 9.89
CA GLU A 20 -17.77 18.12 9.79
C GLU A 20 -17.59 17.04 8.72
N ALA A 21 -16.39 16.97 8.12
CA ALA A 21 -16.04 15.93 7.16
C ALA A 21 -15.99 14.55 7.84
N LEU A 22 -16.89 13.65 7.44
CA LEU A 22 -16.96 12.28 7.95
C LEU A 22 -15.66 11.50 7.69
N ASN A 23 -15.25 10.68 8.66
CA ASN A 23 -14.17 9.71 8.46
C ASN A 23 -14.73 8.50 7.69
N CYS A 24 -14.80 8.57 6.36
CA CYS A 24 -15.43 7.53 5.55
C CYS A 24 -14.84 6.13 5.76
N VAL A 25 -13.56 6.04 6.15
CA VAL A 25 -12.92 4.74 6.47
C VAL A 25 -13.57 4.14 7.70
N HIS A 26 -13.80 4.94 8.75
CA HIS A 26 -14.49 4.50 9.95
C HIS A 26 -15.92 4.05 9.66
N GLU A 27 -16.66 4.78 8.83
CA GLU A 27 -18.02 4.41 8.46
C GLU A 27 -18.08 3.14 7.63
N MET A 28 -17.22 3.04 6.62
CA MET A 28 -17.12 1.84 5.80
C MET A 28 -16.75 0.62 6.65
N ASP A 29 -15.79 0.75 7.56
CA ASP A 29 -15.41 -0.32 8.49
C ASP A 29 -16.54 -0.67 9.47
N THR A 30 -17.33 0.31 9.89
CA THR A 30 -18.53 0.09 10.71
C THR A 30 -19.57 -0.71 9.95
N ILE A 31 -19.86 -0.35 8.69
CA ILE A 31 -20.77 -1.11 7.83
C ILE A 31 -20.23 -2.53 7.60
N ASN A 32 -18.93 -2.66 7.29
CA ASN A 32 -18.27 -3.95 7.12
C ASN A 32 -18.46 -4.84 8.36
N HIS A 33 -18.23 -4.28 9.56
CA HIS A 33 -18.46 -4.99 10.81
C HIS A 33 -19.90 -5.52 10.94
N TYR A 34 -20.91 -4.70 10.64
CA TYR A 34 -22.31 -5.11 10.71
C TYR A 34 -22.66 -6.27 9.76
N VAL A 35 -22.01 -6.35 8.60
CA VAL A 35 -22.23 -7.44 7.62
C VAL A 35 -21.22 -8.59 7.75
N GLY A 36 -20.38 -8.57 8.79
CA GLY A 36 -19.38 -9.61 9.04
C GLY A 36 -18.10 -9.50 8.21
N MET A 37 -17.91 -8.44 7.43
CA MET A 37 -16.67 -8.22 6.67
C MET A 37 -15.57 -7.65 7.56
N TYR A 38 -14.31 -8.03 7.28
CA TYR A 38 -13.15 -7.42 7.93
C TYR A 38 -12.99 -5.93 7.59
N PRO A 39 -12.25 -5.15 8.39
CA PRO A 39 -11.86 -3.79 8.04
C PRO A 39 -11.12 -3.70 6.70
N ILE A 40 -11.23 -2.56 6.01
CA ILE A 40 -10.62 -2.34 4.69
C ILE A 40 -9.08 -2.37 4.74
N ALA A 41 -8.49 -2.16 5.91
CA ALA A 41 -7.05 -2.24 6.13
C ALA A 41 -6.52 -3.68 6.10
N SER A 42 -7.38 -4.68 6.35
CA SER A 42 -7.02 -6.09 6.32
C SER A 42 -6.80 -6.63 4.89
N GLY A 43 -7.27 -5.91 3.87
CA GLY A 43 -7.12 -6.30 2.46
C GLY A 43 -5.85 -5.74 1.85
N GLY A 44 -5.15 -6.57 1.07
CA GLY A 44 -3.90 -6.21 0.39
C GLY A 44 -2.78 -5.72 1.31
N PRO A 45 -2.59 -6.28 2.51
CA PRO A 45 -1.68 -5.67 3.49
C PRO A 45 -0.23 -5.73 2.99
N VAL A 46 0.17 -6.85 2.39
CA VAL A 46 1.53 -7.06 1.88
C VAL A 46 1.76 -6.16 0.66
N GLU A 47 0.81 -6.11 -0.24
CA GLU A 47 0.92 -5.38 -1.50
C GLU A 47 1.00 -3.87 -1.25
N LYS A 48 0.22 -3.35 -0.29
CA LYS A 48 0.34 -1.97 0.20
C LYS A 48 1.74 -1.69 0.76
N ALA A 49 2.26 -2.57 1.63
CA ALA A 49 3.57 -2.42 2.27
C ALA A 49 4.75 -2.52 1.27
N PHE A 50 4.62 -3.32 0.22
CA PHE A 50 5.68 -3.52 -0.78
C PHE A 50 5.56 -2.60 -2.00
N SER A 51 4.41 -1.93 -2.17
CA SER A 51 4.11 -1.14 -3.37
C SER A 51 5.20 -0.15 -3.77
N PRO A 52 5.82 0.66 -2.87
CA PRO A 52 6.81 1.64 -3.30
C PRO A 52 8.05 0.98 -3.91
N PHE A 53 8.48 -0.16 -3.36
CA PHE A 53 9.63 -0.91 -3.86
C PHE A 53 9.33 -1.58 -5.20
N LEU A 54 8.12 -2.13 -5.35
CA LEU A 54 7.66 -2.75 -6.60
C LEU A 54 7.57 -1.70 -7.72
N PHE A 55 6.96 -0.54 -7.48
CA PHE A 55 6.91 0.53 -8.49
C PHE A 55 8.30 1.06 -8.85
N ALA A 56 9.19 1.25 -7.86
CA ALA A 56 10.58 1.64 -8.14
C ALA A 56 11.29 0.58 -9.00
N MET A 57 11.07 -0.70 -8.73
CA MET A 57 11.63 -1.79 -9.51
C MET A 57 11.12 -1.78 -10.96
N LEU A 58 9.82 -1.57 -11.19
CA LEU A 58 9.24 -1.45 -12.52
C LEU A 58 9.83 -0.26 -13.30
N ILE A 59 10.11 0.86 -12.62
CA ILE A 59 10.80 2.00 -13.23
C ILE A 59 12.22 1.61 -13.66
N VAL A 60 12.99 0.94 -12.80
CA VAL A 60 14.34 0.47 -13.15
C VAL A 60 14.29 -0.53 -14.31
N MET A 61 13.27 -1.40 -14.37
CA MET A 61 13.06 -2.32 -15.51
C MET A 61 12.85 -1.56 -16.82
N ALA A 62 11.97 -0.55 -16.82
CA ALA A 62 11.72 0.28 -17.99
C ALA A 62 12.98 1.06 -18.43
N LEU A 63 13.73 1.62 -17.47
CA LEU A 63 14.99 2.32 -17.74
C LEU A 63 16.06 1.38 -18.28
N ALA A 64 16.21 0.18 -17.71
CA ALA A 64 17.14 -0.84 -18.20
C ALA A 64 16.77 -1.33 -19.60
N PHE A 65 15.48 -1.47 -19.90
CA PHE A 65 15.01 -1.81 -21.23
C PHE A 65 15.36 -0.74 -22.27
N ALA A 66 15.18 0.54 -21.91
CA ALA A 66 15.45 1.70 -22.76
C ALA A 66 16.95 2.03 -22.90
N ALA A 67 17.80 1.59 -21.97
CA ALA A 67 19.21 1.96 -21.92
C ALA A 67 20.00 1.49 -23.17
N PRO A 68 20.82 2.38 -23.77
CA PRO A 68 21.60 2.05 -24.97
C PRO A 68 22.87 1.29 -24.61
N GLY A 69 23.08 0.15 -25.26
CA GLY A 69 24.30 -0.64 -25.10
C GLY A 69 24.31 -1.45 -23.80
N ARG A 70 25.04 -2.55 -23.83
CA ARG A 70 25.13 -3.49 -22.70
C ARG A 70 25.70 -2.85 -21.42
N LYS A 71 26.73 -1.99 -21.53
CA LYS A 71 27.38 -1.38 -20.36
C LYS A 71 26.44 -0.47 -19.59
N THR A 72 25.77 0.44 -20.28
CA THR A 72 24.79 1.38 -19.69
C THR A 72 23.62 0.63 -19.07
N ARG A 73 23.09 -0.37 -19.79
CA ARG A 73 21.99 -1.20 -19.31
C ARG A 73 22.35 -1.93 -18.01
N LEU A 74 23.51 -2.57 -17.95
CA LEU A 74 24.00 -3.23 -16.73
C LEU A 74 24.25 -2.24 -15.59
N LEU A 75 24.81 -1.06 -15.89
CA LEU A 75 25.00 0.00 -14.89
C LEU A 75 23.66 0.43 -14.29
N VAL A 76 22.66 0.73 -15.12
CA VAL A 76 21.31 1.12 -14.68
C VAL A 76 20.67 0.01 -13.83
N SER A 77 20.77 -1.25 -14.26
CA SER A 77 20.23 -2.39 -13.49
C SER A 77 20.93 -2.55 -12.14
N ILE A 78 22.26 -2.60 -12.10
CA ILE A 78 23.02 -2.85 -10.87
C ILE A 78 22.79 -1.71 -9.87
N VAL A 79 22.90 -0.45 -10.30
CA VAL A 79 22.72 0.71 -9.43
C VAL A 79 21.26 0.83 -8.99
N GLY A 80 20.31 0.69 -9.92
CA GLY A 80 18.88 0.82 -9.62
C GLY A 80 18.38 -0.27 -8.69
N TYR A 81 18.57 -1.54 -9.05
CA TYR A 81 18.14 -2.66 -8.20
C TYR A 81 18.94 -2.75 -6.91
N GLY A 82 20.24 -2.44 -6.92
CA GLY A 82 21.05 -2.38 -5.71
C GLY A 82 20.55 -1.30 -4.73
N GLY A 83 20.22 -0.11 -5.24
CA GLY A 83 19.63 0.96 -4.44
C GLY A 83 18.29 0.58 -3.83
N ILE A 84 17.41 -0.06 -4.62
CA ILE A 84 16.11 -0.55 -4.12
C ILE A 84 16.30 -1.66 -3.09
N ALA A 85 17.21 -2.61 -3.32
CA ALA A 85 17.52 -3.68 -2.37
C ALA A 85 17.96 -3.11 -1.02
N VAL A 86 18.91 -2.16 -1.02
CA VAL A 86 19.38 -1.50 0.21
C VAL A 86 18.24 -0.74 0.89
N TRP A 87 17.49 0.07 0.15
CA TRP A 87 16.37 0.83 0.70
C TRP A 87 15.30 -0.09 1.32
N MET A 88 14.91 -1.16 0.61
CA MET A 88 13.93 -2.13 1.05
C MET A 88 14.43 -2.88 2.30
N THR A 89 15.68 -3.37 2.31
CA THR A 89 16.25 -4.05 3.49
C THR A 89 16.29 -3.12 4.71
N MET A 90 16.72 -1.86 4.53
CA MET A 90 16.74 -0.87 5.60
C MET A 90 15.32 -0.56 6.12
N ALA A 91 14.34 -0.43 5.23
CA ALA A 91 12.96 -0.19 5.64
C ALA A 91 12.36 -1.39 6.39
N MET A 92 12.60 -2.60 5.91
CA MET A 92 11.98 -3.84 6.39
C MET A 92 12.54 -4.31 7.72
N TYR A 93 13.86 -4.21 7.90
CA TYR A 93 14.57 -4.80 9.04
C TYR A 93 15.42 -3.79 9.83
N GLY A 94 15.65 -2.60 9.29
CA GLY A 94 16.40 -1.56 9.99
C GLY A 94 15.62 -0.95 11.17
N LYS A 95 16.36 -0.44 12.15
CA LYS A 95 15.79 0.35 13.24
C LYS A 95 15.12 1.60 12.67
N ASP A 96 13.91 1.88 13.13
CA ASP A 96 13.01 2.93 12.63
C ASP A 96 12.81 2.88 11.09
N GLY A 97 12.89 1.68 10.50
CA GLY A 97 12.77 1.47 9.06
C GLY A 97 11.45 1.96 8.46
N THR A 98 10.38 2.05 9.26
CA THR A 98 9.11 2.70 8.86
C THR A 98 9.27 4.16 8.41
N LYS A 99 10.29 4.89 8.90
CA LYS A 99 10.62 6.25 8.42
C LYS A 99 10.96 6.30 6.93
N LEU A 100 11.48 5.20 6.39
CA LEU A 100 11.86 5.06 4.99
C LEU A 100 10.66 4.72 4.09
N HIS A 101 9.46 4.59 4.64
CA HIS A 101 8.22 4.40 3.89
C HIS A 101 7.52 5.73 3.55
N THR A 102 6.46 5.71 2.75
CA THR A 102 5.69 6.91 2.37
C THR A 102 4.81 7.43 3.52
N THR A 103 4.62 8.74 3.63
CA THR A 103 3.75 9.37 4.64
C THR A 103 2.31 8.88 4.51
N ASN A 104 1.80 8.73 3.29
CA ASN A 104 0.43 8.25 3.04
C ASN A 104 0.18 6.83 3.58
N TYR A 105 1.19 5.96 3.54
CA TYR A 105 1.07 4.63 4.13
C TYR A 105 0.99 4.69 5.65
N LEU A 106 1.84 5.50 6.29
CA LEU A 106 1.81 5.69 7.74
C LEU A 106 0.50 6.34 8.20
N SER A 107 0.04 7.36 7.48
CA SER A 107 -1.25 8.00 7.72
C SER A 107 -2.39 7.00 7.58
N GLY A 108 -2.40 6.19 6.52
CA GLY A 108 -3.36 5.11 6.34
C GLY A 108 -3.37 4.10 7.50
N MET A 109 -2.20 3.73 8.03
CA MET A 109 -2.10 2.86 9.20
C MET A 109 -2.68 3.50 10.47
N VAL A 110 -2.44 4.79 10.71
CA VAL A 110 -3.02 5.50 11.86
C VAL A 110 -4.54 5.62 11.72
N VAL A 111 -5.03 6.08 10.57
CA VAL A 111 -6.46 6.24 10.28
C VAL A 111 -7.22 4.92 10.42
N SER A 112 -6.65 3.80 9.96
CA SER A 112 -7.31 2.50 10.04
C SER A 112 -7.44 1.94 11.44
N LEU A 113 -6.68 2.45 12.41
CA LEU A 113 -6.86 2.13 13.83
C LEU A 113 -7.99 2.97 14.47
N GLY A 114 -8.67 3.83 13.70
CA GLY A 114 -9.66 4.76 14.21
C GLY A 114 -9.04 5.95 14.95
N GLN A 115 -7.76 6.23 14.69
CA GLN A 115 -7.04 7.36 15.26
C GLN A 115 -7.00 8.50 14.23
N ASP A 116 -7.22 9.73 14.66
CA ASP A 116 -7.16 10.87 13.76
C ASP A 116 -5.70 11.15 13.35
N ALA A 117 -5.40 11.03 12.06
CA ALA A 117 -4.05 11.27 11.54
C ALA A 117 -3.59 12.72 11.67
N GLY A 118 -4.52 13.67 11.88
CA GLY A 118 -4.23 15.10 12.05
C GLY A 118 -4.39 15.61 13.49
N ASP A 119 -4.76 14.77 14.46
CA ASP A 119 -5.16 15.27 15.77
C ASP A 119 -4.29 14.73 16.90
N THR A 120 -3.21 15.47 17.18
CA THR A 120 -2.44 15.30 18.42
C THR A 120 -3.18 15.88 19.62
N ASN A 121 -4.30 16.59 19.43
CA ASN A 121 -4.98 17.45 20.41
C ASN A 121 -6.31 16.92 20.95
N ARG A 122 -6.94 15.92 20.31
CA ARG A 122 -8.21 15.34 20.79
C ARG A 122 -8.15 14.64 22.14
N ASN A 123 -6.94 14.34 22.64
CA ASN A 123 -6.72 13.79 23.98
C ASN A 123 -6.21 14.80 25.02
N LEU A 124 -6.16 16.11 24.70
CA LEU A 124 -5.79 17.14 25.66
C LEU A 124 -7.02 17.79 26.28
N ALA A 125 -6.89 18.17 27.56
CA ALA A 125 -7.94 18.89 28.27
C ALA A 125 -8.36 20.17 27.50
N PRO A 126 -9.63 20.61 27.58
CA PRO A 126 -10.19 21.70 26.76
C PRO A 126 -9.37 23.01 26.79
N ILE A 127 -8.69 23.27 27.92
CA ILE A 127 -7.84 24.46 28.10
C ILE A 127 -6.59 24.42 27.21
N VAL A 128 -6.03 23.24 26.96
CA VAL A 128 -4.81 23.11 26.14
C VAL A 128 -5.15 23.23 24.65
N GLN A 129 -6.32 22.77 24.25
CA GLN A 129 -6.84 22.96 22.89
C GLN A 129 -7.01 24.45 22.54
N MET A 130 -7.58 25.24 23.46
CA MET A 130 -7.68 26.70 23.29
C MET A 130 -6.31 27.39 23.22
N LEU A 131 -5.33 26.92 24.01
CA LEU A 131 -3.97 27.47 23.98
C LEU A 131 -3.27 27.19 22.65
N GLN A 132 -3.43 26.00 22.08
CA GLN A 132 -2.86 25.68 20.76
C GLN A 132 -3.55 26.41 19.62
N GLN A 133 -4.89 26.53 19.64
CA GLN A 133 -5.60 27.37 18.66
C GLN A 133 -5.09 28.81 18.66
N SER A 134 -4.80 29.38 19.85
CA SER A 134 -4.24 30.74 19.96
C SER A 134 -2.80 30.87 19.42
N LEU A 135 -2.03 29.77 19.41
CA LEU A 135 -0.66 29.74 18.88
C LEU A 135 -0.64 29.50 17.37
N ASP A 136 -1.57 28.71 16.84
CA ASP A 136 -1.68 28.40 15.41
C ASP A 136 -2.25 29.57 14.59
N GLU A 137 -3.07 30.44 15.20
CA GLU A 137 -3.48 31.71 14.60
C GLU A 137 -2.32 32.70 14.39
N SER A 138 -1.15 32.43 15.00
CA SER A 138 -0.01 33.35 15.00
C SER A 138 1.08 33.05 13.95
N ASN A 139 1.04 31.92 13.23
CA ASN A 139 2.13 31.57 12.31
C ASN A 139 1.65 31.00 10.96
N LYS A 140 1.35 31.91 10.02
CA LYS A 140 1.36 31.62 8.59
C LYS A 140 2.61 32.23 7.95
N ALA A 141 3.58 31.37 7.62
CA ALA A 141 4.27 31.30 6.32
C ALA A 141 5.59 30.53 6.45
N ALA A 142 5.88 29.76 5.40
CA ALA A 142 7.04 28.91 5.17
C ALA A 142 7.01 27.52 5.83
N VAL A 143 7.16 26.51 4.95
CA VAL A 143 8.07 25.35 5.04
C VAL A 143 7.37 24.04 4.64
N GLU A 144 7.25 23.80 3.33
CA GLU A 144 6.63 22.57 2.78
C GLU A 144 7.49 21.30 3.01
N ASP A 145 8.82 21.39 3.12
CA ASP A 145 9.70 20.22 3.32
C ASP A 145 9.94 19.83 4.80
N ALA A 146 9.84 20.77 5.74
CA ALA A 146 9.92 20.48 7.17
C ALA A 146 8.57 20.06 7.77
N ALA A 147 7.46 20.48 7.15
CA ALA A 147 6.12 20.04 7.56
C ALA A 147 5.92 18.54 7.28
N ALA A 148 6.38 18.02 6.14
CA ALA A 148 6.22 16.62 5.77
C ALA A 148 6.99 15.64 6.69
N ASN A 149 8.20 16.02 7.16
CA ASN A 149 8.95 15.22 8.12
C ASN A 149 8.38 15.31 9.55
N LYS A 150 7.90 16.49 9.97
CA LYS A 150 7.20 16.64 11.27
C LYS A 150 5.91 15.81 11.32
N ASP A 151 5.15 15.79 10.24
CA ASP A 151 3.94 14.98 10.09
C ASP A 151 4.25 13.48 10.18
N LYS A 152 5.31 13.04 9.49
CA LYS A 152 5.76 11.64 9.53
C LYS A 152 6.19 11.18 10.94
N ASP A 153 6.99 12.00 11.64
CA ASP A 153 7.42 11.69 13.00
C ASP A 153 6.23 11.65 13.98
N ALA A 154 5.24 12.55 13.82
CA ALA A 154 4.02 12.53 14.62
C ALA A 154 3.19 11.26 14.39
N LEU A 155 3.03 10.83 13.14
CA LEU A 155 2.36 9.56 12.79
C LEU A 155 3.09 8.36 13.41
N LEU A 156 4.43 8.34 13.37
CA LEU A 156 5.22 7.28 13.95
C LEU A 156 5.14 7.23 15.47
N ASP A 157 5.16 8.39 16.13
CA ASP A 157 4.98 8.46 17.57
C ASP A 157 3.58 8.02 17.99
N ASN A 158 2.56 8.25 17.16
CA ASN A 158 1.23 7.69 17.36
C ASN A 158 1.28 6.15 17.31
N LEU A 159 1.80 5.57 16.23
CA LEU A 159 1.93 4.12 16.05
C LEU A 159 2.76 3.48 17.18
N ARG A 160 3.88 4.11 17.56
CA ARG A 160 4.74 3.65 18.67
C ARG A 160 4.01 3.64 20.00
N ARG A 161 3.26 4.70 20.33
CA ARG A 161 2.46 4.75 21.57
C ARG A 161 1.39 3.65 21.58
N ALA A 162 0.67 3.50 20.47
CA ALA A 162 -0.35 2.45 20.33
C ALA A 162 0.25 1.04 20.47
N TYR A 163 1.38 0.79 19.81
CA TYR A 163 2.13 -0.46 19.93
C TYR A 163 2.53 -0.73 21.38
N ASN A 164 3.15 0.24 22.05
CA ASN A 164 3.62 0.08 23.42
C ASN A 164 2.46 -0.24 24.38
N ILE A 165 1.32 0.44 24.25
CA ILE A 165 0.13 0.16 25.06
C ILE A 165 -0.32 -1.30 24.90
N ASP A 166 -0.32 -1.82 23.67
CA ASP A 166 -0.72 -3.21 23.42
C ASP A 166 0.36 -4.21 23.84
N ASN A 167 1.62 -3.86 23.69
CA ASN A 167 2.75 -4.68 24.12
C ASN A 167 2.76 -4.84 25.64
N PHE A 168 2.50 -3.77 26.41
CA PHE A 168 2.42 -3.83 27.88
C PHE A 168 1.28 -4.71 28.41
N LYS A 169 0.26 -4.99 27.60
CA LYS A 169 -0.82 -5.92 27.98
C LYS A 169 -0.42 -7.39 27.84
N ARG A 170 0.69 -7.68 27.15
CA ARG A 170 1.17 -9.05 26.95
C ARG A 170 1.96 -9.54 28.16
N PRO A 171 1.99 -10.86 28.40
CA PRO A 171 2.91 -11.47 29.37
C PRO A 171 4.35 -11.00 29.14
N SER A 172 5.12 -10.78 30.21
CA SER A 172 6.47 -10.19 30.13
C SER A 172 7.44 -10.95 29.24
N ASP A 173 7.26 -12.27 29.11
CA ASP A 173 8.02 -13.16 28.22
C ASP A 173 7.67 -13.01 26.73
N GLN A 174 6.53 -12.38 26.41
CA GLN A 174 6.03 -12.16 25.05
C GLN A 174 6.12 -10.69 24.61
N GLN A 175 6.63 -9.81 25.48
CA GLN A 175 6.81 -8.40 25.16
C GLN A 175 8.02 -8.23 24.24
N GLU A 176 7.81 -7.54 23.11
CA GLU A 176 8.87 -7.19 22.17
C GLU A 176 9.16 -5.68 22.26
N GLU A 177 10.42 -5.28 22.35
CA GLU A 177 10.76 -3.85 22.33
C GLU A 177 10.48 -3.23 20.96
N TRP A 178 10.01 -1.97 20.95
CA TRP A 178 9.85 -1.23 19.71
C TRP A 178 11.20 -1.02 19.01
N ASN A 179 11.35 -1.59 17.81
CA ASN A 179 12.46 -1.33 16.91
C ASN A 179 12.05 -0.44 15.71
N GLY A 180 10.75 -0.30 15.43
CA GLY A 180 10.21 0.56 14.37
C GLY A 180 10.50 0.11 12.95
N SER A 181 10.99 -1.12 12.76
CA SER A 181 11.13 -1.75 11.45
C SER A 181 9.76 -1.93 10.81
N LEU A 182 9.70 -1.85 9.48
CA LEU A 182 8.42 -2.00 8.77
C LEU A 182 7.80 -3.38 9.03
N MET A 183 8.61 -4.45 9.18
CA MET A 183 8.08 -5.79 9.47
C MET A 183 7.44 -5.90 10.86
N GLN A 184 8.03 -5.27 11.89
CA GLN A 184 7.44 -5.25 13.24
C GLN A 184 6.09 -4.51 13.23
N VAL A 185 6.09 -3.31 12.66
CA VAL A 185 4.88 -2.47 12.60
C VAL A 185 3.80 -3.14 11.75
N PHE A 186 4.16 -3.72 10.61
CA PHE A 186 3.27 -4.47 9.73
C PHE A 186 2.59 -5.63 10.47
N LYS A 187 3.35 -6.50 11.13
CA LYS A 187 2.83 -7.67 11.85
C LYS A 187 1.85 -7.27 12.95
N TRP A 188 2.24 -6.28 13.77
CA TRP A 188 1.38 -5.77 14.85
C TRP A 188 0.11 -5.11 14.29
N HIS A 189 0.26 -4.20 13.33
CA HIS A 189 -0.84 -3.41 12.78
C HIS A 189 -1.86 -4.30 12.07
N TYR A 190 -1.41 -5.31 11.33
CA TYR A 190 -2.31 -6.24 10.66
C TYR A 190 -3.14 -7.06 11.66
N GLY A 191 -2.51 -7.60 12.71
CA GLY A 191 -3.22 -8.28 13.78
C GLY A 191 -4.20 -7.37 14.52
N LYS A 192 -3.78 -6.13 14.79
CA LYS A 192 -4.65 -5.13 15.42
C LYS A 192 -5.85 -4.77 14.55
N SER A 193 -5.65 -4.66 13.24
CA SER A 193 -6.71 -4.35 12.28
C SER A 193 -7.73 -5.48 12.20
N LEU A 194 -7.30 -6.75 12.15
CA LEU A 194 -8.21 -7.90 12.19
C LEU A 194 -9.02 -7.95 13.49
N ALA A 195 -8.36 -7.73 14.63
CA ALA A 195 -8.97 -7.81 15.95
C ALA A 195 -9.79 -6.57 16.36
N ARG A 196 -9.86 -5.53 15.51
CA ARG A 196 -10.50 -4.24 15.86
C ARG A 196 -11.98 -4.41 16.23
N TRP A 197 -12.69 -5.24 15.47
CA TRP A 197 -14.11 -5.52 15.70
C TRP A 197 -14.39 -7.00 15.98
N PHE A 198 -13.58 -7.91 15.44
CA PHE A 198 -13.69 -9.36 15.65
C PHE A 198 -12.44 -9.86 16.38
N ASN A 199 -12.44 -9.77 17.71
CA ASN A 199 -11.31 -10.19 18.53
C ASN A 199 -11.34 -11.70 18.80
N GLU A 200 -11.03 -12.48 17.75
CA GLU A 200 -11.00 -13.95 17.78
C GLU A 200 -9.58 -14.45 17.47
N PRO A 201 -8.70 -14.63 18.49
CA PRO A 201 -7.30 -15.01 18.27
C PRO A 201 -7.14 -16.31 17.47
N GLU A 202 -7.98 -17.31 17.71
CA GLU A 202 -7.93 -18.61 17.00
C GLU A 202 -8.11 -18.46 15.48
N ARG A 203 -8.84 -17.44 15.03
CA ARG A 203 -9.06 -17.13 13.62
C ARG A 203 -8.05 -16.11 13.09
N ASN A 204 -7.70 -15.11 13.90
CA ASN A 204 -6.86 -14.00 13.49
C ASN A 204 -5.36 -14.34 13.46
N ASP A 205 -4.86 -15.06 14.46
CA ASP A 205 -3.43 -15.35 14.58
C ASP A 205 -2.87 -16.17 13.40
N PRO A 206 -3.58 -17.19 12.86
CA PRO A 206 -3.16 -17.88 11.65
C PRO A 206 -3.07 -16.95 10.42
N LEU A 207 -3.98 -15.98 10.29
CA LEU A 207 -3.93 -14.98 9.21
C LEU A 207 -2.71 -14.08 9.37
N VAL A 208 -2.41 -13.63 10.59
CA VAL A 208 -1.22 -12.82 10.89
C VAL A 208 0.06 -13.58 10.59
N ALA A 209 0.15 -14.85 11.00
CA ALA A 209 1.29 -15.71 10.72
C ALA A 209 1.47 -15.94 9.22
N THR A 210 0.38 -16.17 8.49
CA THR A 210 0.38 -16.34 7.04
C THR A 210 0.88 -15.07 6.36
N MET A 211 0.29 -13.90 6.63
CA MET A 211 0.69 -12.64 5.99
C MET A 211 2.11 -12.21 6.37
N SER A 212 2.56 -12.47 7.60
CA SER A 212 3.94 -12.24 8.00
C SER A 212 4.92 -13.14 7.23
N SER A 213 4.57 -14.41 7.03
CA SER A 213 5.37 -15.36 6.25
C SER A 213 5.39 -14.98 4.76
N VAL A 214 4.23 -14.61 4.20
CA VAL A 214 4.10 -14.12 2.82
C VAL A 214 4.96 -12.87 2.63
N ALA A 215 4.96 -11.92 3.56
CA ALA A 215 5.81 -10.74 3.49
C ALA A 215 7.31 -11.10 3.46
N GLN A 216 7.76 -12.05 4.30
CA GLN A 216 9.16 -12.49 4.30
C GLN A 216 9.54 -13.23 3.01
N ILE A 217 8.67 -14.11 2.51
CA ILE A 217 8.88 -14.83 1.26
C ILE A 217 8.91 -13.83 0.09
N LEU A 218 7.98 -12.87 0.05
CA LEU A 218 7.93 -11.85 -0.99
C LEU A 218 9.19 -11.00 -0.99
N TYR A 219 9.70 -10.60 0.18
CA TYR A 219 11.00 -9.92 0.28
C TYR A 219 12.11 -10.72 -0.41
N ALA A 220 12.25 -12.00 -0.08
CA ALA A 220 13.27 -12.87 -0.69
C ALA A 220 13.06 -13.03 -2.20
N VAL A 221 11.81 -13.19 -2.64
CA VAL A 221 11.42 -13.29 -4.06
C VAL A 221 11.78 -12.01 -4.81
N ILE A 222 11.52 -10.83 -4.25
CA ILE A 222 11.85 -9.54 -4.88
C ILE A 222 13.37 -9.38 -5.02
N ILE A 223 14.15 -9.74 -3.99
CA ILE A 223 15.63 -9.72 -4.07
C ILE A 223 16.14 -10.66 -5.16
N ALA A 224 15.66 -11.91 -5.18
CA ALA A 224 16.02 -12.89 -6.20
C ALA A 224 15.60 -12.44 -7.61
N PHE A 225 14.42 -11.84 -7.72
CA PHE A 225 13.89 -11.31 -8.96
C PHE A 225 14.70 -10.11 -9.47
N MET A 226 15.16 -9.22 -8.60
CA MET A 226 16.09 -8.14 -8.96
C MET A 226 17.44 -8.67 -9.47
N ALA A 227 17.97 -9.73 -8.87
CA ALA A 227 19.16 -10.41 -9.37
C ALA A 227 18.90 -11.03 -10.76
N LEU A 228 17.74 -11.68 -10.94
CA LEU A 228 17.29 -12.21 -12.24
C LEU A 228 17.14 -11.10 -13.28
N MET A 229 16.59 -9.94 -12.94
CA MET A 229 16.43 -8.81 -13.87
C MET A 229 17.78 -8.18 -14.23
N THR A 230 18.73 -8.15 -13.30
CA THR A 230 20.12 -7.78 -13.60
C THR A 230 20.76 -8.75 -14.60
N PHE A 231 20.50 -10.05 -14.46
CA PHE A 231 20.92 -11.06 -15.42
C PHE A 231 20.20 -10.91 -16.78
N ALA A 232 18.88 -10.69 -16.77
CA ALA A 232 18.08 -10.46 -17.98
C ALA A 232 18.58 -9.25 -18.79
N ALA A 233 19.08 -8.23 -18.10
CA ALA A 233 19.69 -7.04 -18.69
C ALA A 233 21.04 -7.31 -19.39
N TRP A 234 21.60 -8.53 -19.34
CA TRP A 234 22.90 -8.82 -19.93
C TRP A 234 22.90 -8.82 -21.46
N SER A 235 21.87 -9.39 -22.11
CA SER A 235 21.87 -9.60 -23.57
C SER A 235 20.48 -9.43 -24.16
N VAL A 236 20.34 -8.51 -25.13
CA VAL A 236 19.10 -8.28 -25.87
C VAL A 236 18.67 -9.46 -26.75
N LYS A 237 19.58 -10.40 -27.03
CA LYS A 237 19.28 -11.64 -27.75
C LYS A 237 18.64 -12.71 -26.85
N SER A 238 18.77 -12.56 -25.53
CA SER A 238 18.21 -13.50 -24.56
C SER A 238 16.69 -13.36 -24.48
N PRO A 239 15.91 -14.45 -24.41
CA PRO A 239 14.47 -14.35 -24.14
C PRO A 239 14.19 -13.65 -22.80
N PHE A 240 15.08 -13.78 -21.82
CA PHE A 240 14.93 -13.13 -20.50
C PHE A 240 14.91 -11.60 -20.59
N TYR A 241 15.59 -10.99 -21.58
CA TYR A 241 15.59 -9.52 -21.76
C TYR A 241 14.18 -8.95 -21.90
N TRP A 242 13.27 -9.71 -22.54
CA TRP A 242 11.89 -9.29 -22.74
C TRP A 242 11.09 -9.20 -21.44
N LEU A 243 11.53 -9.85 -20.35
CA LEU A 243 10.91 -9.71 -19.04
C LEU A 243 10.97 -8.26 -18.53
N LEU A 244 12.00 -7.49 -18.91
CA LEU A 244 12.15 -6.08 -18.53
C LEU A 244 11.02 -5.18 -19.06
N VAL A 245 10.34 -5.58 -20.14
CA VAL A 245 9.21 -4.82 -20.71
C VAL A 245 7.87 -5.52 -20.50
N LEU A 246 7.82 -6.86 -20.60
CA LEU A 246 6.58 -7.61 -20.50
C LEU A 246 5.96 -7.55 -19.10
N ILE A 247 6.78 -7.57 -18.05
CA ILE A 247 6.28 -7.55 -16.66
C ILE A 247 5.66 -6.18 -16.31
N PRO A 248 6.33 -5.03 -16.52
CA PRO A 248 5.70 -3.74 -16.33
C PRO A 248 4.48 -3.51 -17.24
N MET A 249 4.49 -4.07 -18.45
CA MET A 249 3.35 -4.01 -19.37
C MET A 249 2.13 -4.80 -18.85
N ALA A 250 2.35 -5.88 -18.09
CA ALA A 250 1.29 -6.70 -17.50
C ALA A 250 0.68 -6.11 -16.21
N LEU A 251 1.24 -5.01 -15.69
CA LEU A 251 0.79 -4.36 -14.45
C LEU A 251 -0.73 -4.13 -14.34
N PRO A 252 -1.45 -3.55 -15.34
CA PRO A 252 -2.89 -3.33 -15.21
C PRO A 252 -3.69 -4.62 -15.06
N VAL A 253 -3.25 -5.72 -15.69
CA VAL A 253 -3.90 -7.03 -15.56
C VAL A 253 -3.63 -7.62 -14.19
N GLY A 254 -2.37 -7.55 -13.72
CA GLY A 254 -2.00 -7.98 -12.37
C GLY A 254 -2.81 -7.26 -11.29
N PHE A 255 -2.95 -5.93 -11.41
CA PHE A 255 -3.75 -5.11 -10.50
C PHE A 255 -5.22 -5.56 -10.45
N LEU A 256 -5.86 -5.81 -11.60
CA LEU A 256 -7.25 -6.27 -11.64
C LEU A 256 -7.41 -7.66 -11.01
N ALA A 257 -6.46 -8.56 -11.25
CA ALA A 257 -6.49 -9.90 -10.68
C ALA A 257 -6.36 -9.86 -9.15
N GLU A 258 -5.43 -9.06 -8.64
CA GLU A 258 -5.22 -8.88 -7.20
C GLU A 258 -6.41 -8.20 -6.54
N TYR A 259 -6.90 -7.10 -7.12
CA TYR A 259 -8.08 -6.38 -6.64
C TYR A 259 -9.30 -7.29 -6.57
N ALA A 260 -9.59 -8.05 -7.62
CA ALA A 260 -10.68 -9.02 -7.62
C ALA A 260 -10.45 -10.13 -6.58
N GLY A 261 -9.23 -10.63 -6.43
CA GLY A 261 -8.88 -11.62 -5.40
C GLY A 261 -9.20 -11.15 -3.98
N TRP A 262 -8.85 -9.89 -3.65
CA TRP A 262 -9.17 -9.31 -2.34
C TRP A 262 -10.67 -9.07 -2.16
N LEU A 263 -11.37 -8.60 -3.17
CA LEU A 263 -12.84 -8.48 -3.11
C LEU A 263 -13.49 -9.85 -2.86
N TRP A 264 -13.02 -10.89 -3.56
CA TRP A 264 -13.49 -12.26 -3.36
C TRP A 264 -13.26 -12.71 -1.91
N TRP A 265 -12.04 -12.50 -1.40
CA TRP A 265 -11.70 -12.84 -0.02
C TRP A 265 -12.61 -12.13 0.98
N TYR A 266 -12.89 -10.84 0.79
CA TYR A 266 -13.80 -10.09 1.65
C TYR A 266 -15.22 -10.67 1.67
N GLY A 267 -15.77 -10.99 0.50
CA GLY A 267 -17.13 -11.51 0.40
C GLY A 267 -17.28 -13.01 0.74
N HIS A 268 -16.18 -13.75 0.87
CA HIS A 268 -16.16 -15.18 1.24
C HIS A 268 -15.56 -15.46 2.62
N SER A 269 -14.95 -14.46 3.25
CA SER A 269 -14.36 -14.56 4.61
C SER A 269 -15.19 -13.85 5.66
N LEU A 270 -16.52 -13.89 5.50
CA LEU A 270 -17.46 -13.24 6.41
C LEU A 270 -17.40 -13.85 7.82
N ASN A 271 -17.64 -13.03 8.83
CA ASN A 271 -17.70 -13.40 10.22
C ASN A 271 -19.15 -13.62 10.66
N GLU A 272 -19.40 -14.68 11.41
CA GLU A 272 -20.73 -15.03 11.94
C GLU A 272 -21.21 -14.04 13.01
N MET A 273 -20.29 -13.30 13.64
CA MET A 273 -20.58 -12.25 14.62
C MET A 273 -21.13 -10.96 14.00
N GLY A 274 -21.26 -10.86 12.67
CA GLY A 274 -21.93 -9.74 12.02
C GLY A 274 -23.42 -9.71 12.36
N ALA A 275 -23.97 -8.52 12.63
CA ALA A 275 -25.40 -8.36 12.96
C ALA A 275 -26.32 -8.81 11.80
N PHE A 276 -25.86 -8.68 10.56
CA PHE A 276 -26.56 -9.14 9.37
C PHE A 276 -25.79 -10.29 8.71
N THR A 277 -26.39 -11.47 8.70
CA THR A 277 -25.82 -12.63 8.00
C THR A 277 -26.08 -12.53 6.50
N LEU A 278 -25.02 -12.33 5.72
CA LEU A 278 -25.07 -12.39 4.26
C LEU A 278 -24.56 -13.76 3.78
N LYS A 279 -25.12 -14.24 2.66
CA LYS A 279 -24.51 -15.37 1.95
C LYS A 279 -23.18 -14.92 1.33
N PRO A 280 -22.18 -15.80 1.19
CA PRO A 280 -20.97 -15.48 0.46
C PRO A 280 -21.29 -14.87 -0.90
N PHE A 281 -20.61 -13.77 -1.21
CA PHE A 281 -20.84 -13.00 -2.43
C PHE A 281 -19.52 -12.42 -2.94
N MET A 282 -19.56 -11.82 -4.12
CA MET A 282 -18.43 -11.10 -4.69
C MET A 282 -18.77 -9.62 -4.72
N PRO A 283 -18.08 -8.75 -3.97
CA PRO A 283 -18.19 -7.31 -4.16
C PRO A 283 -17.93 -6.93 -5.62
N THR A 284 -18.63 -5.92 -6.12
CA THR A 284 -18.58 -5.55 -7.53
C THR A 284 -17.18 -5.09 -7.93
N VAL A 285 -16.57 -5.84 -8.85
CA VAL A 285 -15.24 -5.53 -9.41
C VAL A 285 -15.30 -4.33 -10.36
N PHE A 286 -16.36 -4.20 -11.16
CA PHE A 286 -16.54 -3.11 -12.09
C PHE A 286 -18.03 -2.83 -12.32
N GLY A 287 -18.41 -1.55 -12.32
CA GLY A 287 -19.78 -1.09 -12.50
C GLY A 287 -20.54 -0.94 -11.18
N ASP A 288 -21.87 -0.99 -11.28
CA ASP A 288 -22.77 -0.79 -10.14
C ASP A 288 -23.19 -2.13 -9.54
N GLY A 289 -23.05 -2.23 -8.22
CA GLY A 289 -23.49 -3.36 -7.41
C GLY A 289 -24.56 -2.98 -6.42
N LYS A 290 -25.25 -3.98 -5.88
CA LYS A 290 -26.15 -3.82 -4.74
C LYS A 290 -25.88 -4.89 -3.70
N VAL A 291 -25.64 -4.46 -2.47
CA VAL A 291 -25.49 -5.35 -1.31
C VAL A 291 -26.44 -4.84 -0.24
N ALA A 292 -27.47 -5.64 0.08
CA ALA A 292 -28.60 -5.20 0.89
C ALA A 292 -29.23 -3.89 0.37
N GLN A 293 -29.25 -2.83 1.17
CA GLN A 293 -29.78 -1.51 0.80
C GLN A 293 -28.73 -0.56 0.23
N PHE A 294 -27.47 -0.99 0.13
CA PHE A 294 -26.38 -0.16 -0.34
C PHE A 294 -26.10 -0.41 -1.81
N THR A 295 -25.96 0.67 -2.57
CA THR A 295 -25.43 0.66 -3.93
C THR A 295 -23.92 0.87 -3.87
N THR A 296 -23.16 0.05 -4.59
CA THR A 296 -21.71 0.16 -4.69
C THR A 296 -21.34 0.59 -6.10
N HIS A 297 -20.60 1.69 -6.22
CA HIS A 297 -20.08 2.18 -7.49
C HIS A 297 -18.59 1.83 -7.59
N SER A 298 -18.23 0.93 -8.49
CA SER A 298 -16.85 0.47 -8.66
C SER A 298 -16.32 0.87 -10.04
N TYR A 299 -15.60 1.99 -10.09
CA TYR A 299 -15.05 2.54 -11.32
C TYR A 299 -13.56 2.85 -11.20
N PRO A 300 -12.77 2.60 -12.26
CA PRO A 300 -11.34 2.88 -12.22
C PRO A 300 -11.04 4.37 -12.01
N ALA A 301 -10.12 4.65 -11.09
CA ALA A 301 -9.60 5.99 -10.88
C ALA A 301 -8.41 6.30 -11.82
N ARG A 302 -7.88 7.53 -11.73
CA ARG A 302 -6.76 8.03 -12.55
C ARG A 302 -5.56 7.08 -12.58
N GLY A 303 -5.22 6.46 -11.44
CA GLY A 303 -4.10 5.52 -11.34
C GLY A 303 -4.21 4.34 -12.31
N PHE A 304 -5.42 3.77 -12.49
CA PHE A 304 -5.63 2.67 -13.42
C PHE A 304 -5.45 3.09 -14.89
N PHE A 305 -5.97 4.26 -15.25
CA PHE A 305 -5.77 4.80 -16.61
C PHE A 305 -4.29 5.11 -16.90
N LEU A 306 -3.53 5.58 -15.91
CA LEU A 306 -2.08 5.75 -16.05
C LEU A 306 -1.36 4.40 -16.26
N MET A 307 -1.80 3.33 -15.59
CA MET A 307 -1.26 1.98 -15.82
C MET A 307 -1.56 1.48 -17.24
N LEU A 308 -2.77 1.70 -17.75
CA LEU A 308 -3.12 1.37 -19.14
C LEU A 308 -2.28 2.16 -20.16
N ALA A 309 -2.13 3.47 -19.94
CA ALA A 309 -1.30 4.32 -20.81
C ALA A 309 0.16 3.86 -20.81
N SER A 310 0.71 3.55 -19.63
CA SER A 310 2.07 3.00 -19.49
C SER A 310 2.22 1.67 -20.24
N SER A 311 1.27 0.75 -20.10
CA SER A 311 1.26 -0.53 -20.81
C SER A 311 1.25 -0.34 -22.34
N ALA A 312 0.44 0.58 -22.86
CA ALA A 312 0.41 0.90 -24.29
C ALA A 312 1.76 1.47 -24.79
N LEU A 313 2.39 2.37 -24.03
CA LEU A 313 3.71 2.91 -24.38
C LEU A 313 4.80 1.84 -24.36
N LEU A 314 4.79 0.95 -23.37
CA LEU A 314 5.73 -0.16 -23.26
C LEU A 314 5.56 -1.18 -24.39
N LEU A 315 4.32 -1.43 -24.84
CA LEU A 315 4.05 -2.24 -26.02
C LEU A 315 4.71 -1.65 -27.27
N LEU A 316 4.51 -0.35 -27.51
CA LEU A 316 5.14 0.35 -28.64
C LEU A 316 6.67 0.30 -28.55
N ALA A 317 7.24 0.55 -27.36
CA ALA A 317 8.68 0.44 -27.12
C ALA A 317 9.20 -0.99 -27.38
N GLY A 318 8.44 -2.00 -26.94
CA GLY A 318 8.69 -3.41 -27.19
C GLY A 318 8.77 -3.73 -28.69
N LEU A 319 7.78 -3.29 -29.47
CA LEU A 319 7.73 -3.50 -30.92
C LEU A 319 8.88 -2.79 -31.66
N ILE A 320 9.22 -1.56 -31.26
CA ILE A 320 10.36 -0.82 -31.81
C ILE A 320 11.66 -1.58 -31.53
N ARG A 321 11.87 -2.00 -30.29
CA ARG A 321 13.07 -2.74 -29.89
C ARG A 321 13.16 -4.10 -30.61
N PHE A 322 12.03 -4.76 -30.82
CA PHE A 322 11.96 -6.03 -31.54
C PHE A 322 12.44 -5.86 -32.98
N LYS A 323 11.95 -4.81 -33.66
CA LYS A 323 12.41 -4.46 -35.01
C LYS A 323 13.91 -4.17 -35.02
N GLN A 324 14.42 -3.35 -34.09
CA GLN A 324 15.84 -3.01 -33.98
C GLN A 324 16.74 -4.24 -33.85
N VAL A 325 16.43 -5.13 -32.90
CA VAL A 325 17.21 -6.35 -32.63
C VAL A 325 17.20 -7.27 -33.85
N ARG A 326 16.03 -7.45 -34.49
CA ARG A 326 15.90 -8.26 -35.70
C ARG A 326 16.70 -7.69 -36.88
N THR A 327 16.70 -6.37 -37.08
CA THR A 327 17.46 -5.73 -38.16
C THR A 327 18.96 -5.70 -37.91
N ALA A 328 19.40 -5.66 -36.65
CA ALA A 328 20.81 -5.56 -36.29
C ALA A 328 21.57 -6.89 -36.39
N GLY A 329 20.90 -8.03 -36.49
CA GLY A 329 21.53 -9.35 -36.67
C GLY A 329 22.62 -9.63 -35.64
N ASP A 330 23.85 -9.82 -36.08
CA ASP A 330 24.99 -10.08 -35.18
C ASP A 330 25.45 -8.86 -34.39
N ALA A 331 25.25 -7.65 -34.91
CA ALA A 331 25.57 -6.42 -34.20
C ALA A 331 24.68 -6.21 -32.95
N ALA A 332 23.52 -6.87 -32.88
CA ALA A 332 22.65 -6.84 -31.70
C ALA A 332 23.34 -7.34 -30.42
N ALA A 333 24.40 -8.16 -30.53
CA ALA A 333 25.15 -8.61 -29.35
C ALA A 333 25.85 -7.46 -28.59
N ARG A 334 26.04 -6.30 -29.24
CA ARG A 334 26.65 -5.09 -28.65
C ARG A 334 25.62 -4.05 -28.19
N MET A 335 24.33 -4.25 -28.52
CA MET A 335 23.21 -3.37 -28.14
C MET A 335 22.79 -3.52 -26.68
#